data_AF-A0A1A0ML67-F1
#
_entry.id   AF-A0A1A0ML67-F1
#
_cell.length_a   1.000
_cell.length_b   1.000
_cell.length_c   1.000
_cell.angle_alpha   90.00
_cell.angle_beta   90.00
_cell.angle_gamma   90.00
#
_symmetry.space_group_name_H-M   'P 1'
#
loop_
_entity.id
_entity.type
_entity.pdbx_description
1 polymer ?
#
loop_
_entity_poly.entity_id
_entity_poly.type
_entity_poly.pdbx_seq_one_letter_code
_entity_poly.pdbx_strand_id
1 'polypeptide(L)'
;MCGQSPIERIHACVAAMIASPSDELVAPLREAIAHGCRSGCVSSRDPDGDAQAIFHLVLGVFVTHTTIGRPASRKELEMAVMGTIRGALSVR
;
A
#
# COMPACT_ATOMS: atom_id res chain seq x y z
N MET A 1 35.11 -5.00 -4.85
CA MET A 1 33.85 -5.06 -4.07
C MET A 1 32.79 -4.33 -4.88
N CYS A 2 31.89 -5.06 -5.56
CA CYS A 2 30.79 -4.44 -6.29
C CYS A 2 29.75 -3.97 -5.27
N GLY A 3 29.70 -2.67 -4.99
CA GLY A 3 28.60 -2.08 -4.22
C GLY A 3 27.32 -2.16 -5.04
N GLN A 4 26.23 -2.59 -4.43
CA GLN A 4 24.92 -2.59 -5.06
C GLN A 4 24.57 -1.17 -5.53
N SER A 5 24.09 -1.07 -6.76
CA SER A 5 23.61 0.19 -7.33
C SER A 5 22.44 0.74 -6.49
N PRO A 6 22.19 2.06 -6.50
CA PRO A 6 21.07 2.65 -5.78
C PRO A 6 19.70 2.01 -6.09
N ILE A 7 19.50 1.55 -7.32
CA ILE A 7 18.26 0.90 -7.77
C ILE A 7 18.12 -0.50 -7.17
N GLU A 8 19.20 -1.29 -7.15
CA GLU A 8 19.20 -2.63 -6.52
C GLU A 8 18.91 -2.55 -5.02
N ARG A 9 19.41 -1.51 -4.34
CA ARG A 9 19.08 -1.26 -2.93
C ARG A 9 17.62 -0.92 -2.72
N ILE A 10 17.02 -0.12 -3.60
CA ILE A 10 15.59 0.20 -3.54
C ILE A 10 14.76 -1.07 -3.77
N HIS A 11 15.09 -1.89 -4.77
CA HIS A 11 14.40 -3.16 -5.02
C HIS A 11 14.49 -4.14 -3.84
N ALA A 12 15.67 -4.28 -3.23
CA ALA A 12 15.85 -5.14 -2.06
C ALA A 12 15.04 -4.63 -0.85
N CYS A 13 15.01 -3.31 -0.63
CA CYS A 13 14.24 -2.68 0.44
C CYS A 13 12.73 -2.89 0.22
N VAL A 14 12.26 -2.73 -1.02
CA VAL A 14 10.88 -3.02 -1.41
C VAL A 14 10.53 -4.49 -1.21
N ALA A 15 11.38 -5.41 -1.65
CA ALA A 15 11.15 -6.84 -1.49
C ALA A 15 11.03 -7.24 -0.01
N ALA A 16 11.86 -6.65 0.86
CA ALA A 16 11.77 -6.85 2.30
C ALA A 16 10.45 -6.32 2.89
N MET A 17 9.99 -5.14 2.46
CA MET A 17 8.71 -4.57 2.86
C MET A 17 7.50 -5.40 2.38
N ILE A 18 7.61 -6.06 1.22
CA ILE A 18 6.58 -6.98 0.71
C ILE A 18 6.56 -8.28 1.54
N ALA A 19 7.71 -8.82 1.91
CA ALA A 19 7.79 -10.10 2.62
C ALA A 19 7.25 -10.03 4.05
N SER A 20 7.43 -8.89 4.73
CA SER A 20 6.85 -8.63 6.05
C SER A 20 6.73 -7.12 6.25
N PRO A 21 5.55 -6.53 6.01
CA PRO A 21 5.30 -5.14 6.37
C PRO A 21 5.61 -4.94 7.85
N SER A 22 6.32 -3.87 8.22
CA SER A 22 6.42 -3.55 9.65
C SER A 22 5.03 -3.19 10.16
N ASP A 23 4.70 -3.60 11.39
CA ASP A 23 3.39 -3.28 11.99
C ASP A 23 3.17 -1.75 12.04
N GLU A 24 4.24 -0.96 12.14
CA GLU A 24 4.20 0.51 12.05
C GLU A 24 3.62 1.05 10.75
N LEU A 25 3.81 0.36 9.62
CA LEU A 25 3.30 0.77 8.31
C LEU A 25 1.82 0.39 8.12
N VAL A 26 1.37 -0.68 8.79
CA VAL A 26 0.01 -1.22 8.65
C VAL A 26 -0.92 -0.66 9.74
N ALA A 27 -0.41 -0.35 10.92
CA ALA A 27 -1.20 0.12 12.07
C ALA A 27 -2.08 1.33 11.77
N PRO A 28 -1.63 2.38 11.04
CA PRO A 28 -2.50 3.51 10.69
C PRO A 28 -3.67 3.10 9.79
N LEU A 29 -3.45 2.15 8.87
CA LEU A 29 -4.51 1.62 8.00
C LEU A 29 -5.51 0.80 8.81
N ARG A 30 -5.02 -0.06 9.71
CA ARG A 30 -5.84 -0.84 10.63
C ARG A 30 -6.72 0.07 11.49
N GLU A 31 -6.16 1.14 12.04
CA GLU A 31 -6.90 2.11 12.84
C GLU A 31 -7.98 2.84 12.02
N ALA A 32 -7.66 3.27 10.79
CA ALA A 32 -8.60 3.92 9.89
C ALA A 32 -9.78 3.03 9.49
N ILE A 33 -9.51 1.75 9.14
CA ILE A 33 -10.55 0.77 8.82
C ILE A 33 -11.40 0.48 10.05
N ALA A 34 -10.77 0.26 11.22
CA ALA A 34 -11.50 0.02 12.45
C ALA A 34 -12.38 1.21 12.84
N HIS A 35 -11.91 2.44 12.66
CA HIS A 35 -12.72 3.64 12.84
C HIS A 35 -13.90 3.67 11.85
N GLY A 36 -13.65 3.42 10.57
CA GLY A 36 -14.69 3.35 9.53
C GLY A 36 -15.75 2.29 9.80
N CYS A 37 -15.37 1.15 10.38
CA CYS A 37 -16.32 0.13 10.82
C CYS A 37 -17.17 0.60 12.00
N ARG A 38 -16.57 1.27 12.99
CA ARG A 38 -17.32 1.82 14.14
C ARG A 38 -18.30 2.92 13.74
N SER A 39 -17.95 3.74 12.74
CA SER A 39 -18.82 4.80 12.23
C SER A 39 -19.85 4.33 11.19
N GLY A 40 -19.76 3.06 10.74
CA GLY A 40 -20.63 2.50 9.71
C GLY A 40 -20.29 2.93 8.28
N CYS A 41 -19.16 3.62 8.07
CA CYS A 41 -18.68 4.06 6.75
C CYS A 41 -17.98 2.94 5.96
N VAL A 42 -17.46 1.92 6.64
CA VAL A 42 -16.72 0.79 6.04
C VAL A 42 -17.28 -0.52 6.58
N SER A 43 -17.53 -1.49 5.71
CA SER A 43 -17.92 -2.85 6.10
C SER A 43 -16.78 -3.82 5.82
N SER A 44 -16.08 -4.23 6.87
CA SER A 44 -15.01 -5.24 6.80
C SER A 44 -15.29 -6.37 7.79
N ARG A 45 -15.03 -7.62 7.36
CA ARG A 45 -15.07 -8.81 8.23
C ARG A 45 -13.69 -9.15 8.82
N ASP A 46 -12.64 -8.58 8.25
CA ASP A 46 -11.26 -8.76 8.66
C ASP A 46 -10.48 -7.44 8.46
N PRO A 47 -10.61 -6.48 9.39
CA PRO A 47 -9.97 -5.17 9.26
C PRO A 47 -8.43 -5.24 9.19
N ASP A 48 -7.81 -6.27 9.75
CA ASP A 48 -6.36 -6.44 9.70
C ASP A 48 -5.92 -6.97 8.33
N GLY A 49 -6.58 -8.01 7.82
CA GLY A 49 -6.33 -8.52 6.47
C GLY A 49 -6.56 -7.44 5.40
N ASP A 50 -7.61 -6.63 5.55
CA ASP A 50 -7.88 -5.51 4.64
C ASP A 50 -6.80 -4.42 4.71
N ALA A 51 -6.28 -4.11 5.89
CA ALA A 51 -5.18 -3.16 6.06
C ALA A 51 -3.89 -3.65 5.38
N GLN A 52 -3.56 -4.94 5.54
CA GLN A 52 -2.42 -5.57 4.87
C GLN A 52 -2.60 -5.58 3.35
N ALA A 53 -3.79 -5.91 2.86
CA ALA A 53 -4.09 -5.91 1.43
C ALA A 53 -3.92 -4.51 0.80
N ILE A 54 -4.41 -3.47 1.46
CA ILE A 54 -4.24 -2.07 1.02
C ILE A 54 -2.76 -1.68 1.00
N PHE A 55 -2.01 -2.04 2.05
CA PHE A 55 -0.58 -1.76 2.10
C PHE A 55 0.17 -2.39 0.91
N HIS A 56 -0.05 -3.68 0.66
CA HIS A 56 0.58 -4.39 -0.45
C HIS A 56 0.20 -3.80 -1.80
N LEU A 57 -1.05 -3.34 -1.94
CA LEU A 57 -1.50 -2.70 -3.16
C LEU A 57 -0.80 -1.36 -3.40
N VAL A 58 -0.77 -0.47 -2.40
CA VAL A 58 -0.09 0.83 -2.50
C VAL A 58 1.39 0.62 -2.83
N LEU A 59 2.02 -0.36 -2.20
CA LEU A 59 3.40 -0.72 -2.49
C LEU A 59 3.57 -1.22 -3.93
N GLY A 60 2.70 -2.11 -4.41
CA GLY A 60 2.73 -2.61 -5.79
C GLY A 60 2.58 -1.50 -6.84
N VAL A 61 1.68 -0.53 -6.61
CA VAL A 61 1.51 0.65 -7.47
C VAL A 61 2.78 1.50 -7.48
N PHE A 62 3.36 1.76 -6.31
CA PHE A 62 4.60 2.53 -6.19
C PHE A 62 5.75 1.86 -6.94
N VAL A 63 5.93 0.55 -6.74
CA VAL A 63 6.96 -0.24 -7.43
C VAL A 63 6.80 -0.17 -8.93
N THR A 64 5.58 -0.38 -9.43
CA THR A 64 5.27 -0.32 -10.87
C THR A 64 5.68 1.03 -11.49
N HIS A 65 5.45 2.13 -10.78
CA HIS A 65 5.84 3.45 -11.28
C HIS A 65 7.35 3.71 -11.17
N THR A 66 8.02 3.19 -10.13
CA THR A 66 9.48 3.32 -10.02
C THR A 66 10.24 2.46 -11.04
N THR A 67 9.71 1.30 -11.43
CA THR A 67 10.37 0.37 -12.37
C THR A 67 10.18 0.76 -13.83
N ILE A 68 9.08 1.44 -14.19
CA ILE A 68 8.81 1.89 -15.57
C ILE A 68 9.67 3.10 -15.98
N GLY A 69 10.53 3.62 -15.08
CA GLY A 69 11.40 4.77 -15.38
C GLY A 69 10.64 6.09 -15.57
N ARG A 70 9.34 6.09 -15.30
CA ARG A 70 8.47 7.26 -15.32
C ARG A 70 7.84 7.41 -13.93
N PRO A 71 8.36 8.31 -13.08
CA PRO A 71 7.73 8.63 -11.81
C PRO A 71 6.28 9.04 -12.07
N ALA A 72 5.33 8.37 -11.42
CA ALA A 72 3.95 8.86 -11.42
C ALA A 72 3.89 10.19 -10.69
N SER A 73 3.07 11.09 -11.21
CA SER A 73 2.66 12.27 -10.47
C SER A 73 1.87 11.85 -9.23
N ARG A 74 1.90 12.68 -8.19
CA ARG A 74 1.09 12.48 -6.97
C ARG A 74 -0.39 12.22 -7.31
N LYS A 75 -0.92 12.90 -8.32
CA LYS A 75 -2.31 12.76 -8.77
C LYS A 75 -2.59 11.39 -9.39
N GLU A 76 -1.67 10.86 -10.20
CA GLU A 76 -1.79 9.51 -10.79
C GLU A 76 -1.76 8.43 -9.69
N LEU A 77 -0.84 8.56 -8.73
CA LEU A 77 -0.75 7.68 -7.56
C LEU A 77 -2.03 7.71 -6.71
N GLU A 78 -2.54 8.91 -6.40
CA GLU A 78 -3.74 9.09 -5.62
C GLU A 78 -4.97 8.47 -6.31
N MET A 79 -5.14 8.69 -7.62
CA MET A 79 -6.23 8.09 -8.39
C MET A 79 -6.15 6.56 -8.41
N ALA A 80 -4.96 5.99 -8.64
CA ALA A 80 -4.77 4.54 -8.66
C ALA A 80 -5.08 3.90 -7.30
N VAL A 81 -4.53 4.46 -6.22
CA VAL A 81 -4.73 3.96 -4.85
C VAL A 81 -6.19 4.07 -4.44
N MET A 82 -6.82 5.23 -4.63
CA MET A 82 -8.22 5.45 -4.23
C MET A 82 -9.20 4.60 -5.04
N GLY A 83 -8.93 4.39 -6.34
CA GLY A 83 -9.74 3.52 -7.18
C GLY A 83 -9.77 2.09 -6.65
N THR A 84 -8.62 1.57 -6.23
CA THR A 84 -8.57 0.20 -5.71
C THR A 84 -9.10 0.07 -4.29
N ILE A 85 -8.84 1.03 -3.39
CA ILE A 85 -9.41 1.01 -2.03
C ILE A 85 -10.94 0.97 -2.10
N ARG A 86 -11.56 1.78 -2.98
CA ARG A 86 -13.02 1.73 -3.20
C ARG A 86 -13.50 0.36 -3.64
N GLY A 87 -12.78 -0.27 -4.56
CA GLY A 87 -13.10 -1.62 -5.06
C GLY A 87 -12.95 -2.70 -4.00
N ALA A 88 -11.93 -2.63 -3.15
CA ALA A 88 -11.64 -3.63 -2.12
C ALA A 88 -12.58 -3.51 -0.90
N LEU A 89 -12.81 -2.30 -0.42
CA LEU A 89 -13.56 -2.06 0.83
C LEU A 89 -15.05 -1.77 0.64
N SER A 90 -15.54 -1.74 -0.61
CA SER A 90 -16.94 -1.35 -0.91
C SER A 90 -17.34 -0.03 -0.23
N VAL A 91 -16.44 0.96 -0.22
CA VAL A 91 -16.70 2.29 0.36
C VAL A 91 -17.81 2.95 -0.46
N ARG A 92 -18.94 3.28 0.17
CA ARG A 92 -20.05 4.00 -0.46
C ARG A 92 -19.69 5.45 -0.78
#